data_AF-A0A2A6CXD1-F1
#
_entry.id   AF-A0A2A6CXD1-F1
#
_cell.length_a   1.000
_cell.length_b   1.000
_cell.length_c   1.000
_cell.angle_alpha   90.00
_cell.angle_beta   90.00
_cell.angle_gamma   90.00
#
_symmetry.space_group_name_H-M   'P 1'
#
loop_
_entity.id
_entity.type
_entity.pdbx_description
1 polymer ?
#
loop_
_entity_poly.entity_id
_entity_poly.type
_entity_poly.pdbx_seq_one_letter_code
_entity_poly.pdbx_strand_id
1 'polypeptide(L)'
;MLREYNTVEELQKLLELELRKGGARLVLEKYRSELLKHGRIVISADKATSDVFESVLSETFGDKLTRLANYECGLFYMIAEQRDSLLSMEIVPPDVFTLQPVDEEKDVEIIHSCWKNAISLEITKQVKFLISRPFAAFPRFALAIATGILLAGQFHGRFGQISHEFVVPEHRGKGVGRALELMQAQLLARKGRRVVKDVDTDNTFITISFVDPVEGKWRHKGQLL
;
A
#
# COMPACT_ATOMS: atom_id res chain seq x y z
N MET A 1 -4.03 -22.97 -0.72
CA MET A 1 -3.11 -24.04 -1.17
C MET A 1 -1.73 -23.41 -1.28
N LEU A 2 -0.84 -23.66 -0.31
CA LEU A 2 0.56 -23.24 -0.40
C LEU A 2 1.29 -24.33 -1.21
N ARG A 3 1.97 -23.94 -2.28
CA ARG A 3 2.89 -24.82 -3.01
C ARG A 3 4.29 -24.49 -2.53
N GLU A 4 5.02 -25.49 -2.06
CA GLU A 4 6.46 -25.40 -1.85
C GLU A 4 7.15 -25.67 -3.19
N TYR A 5 8.09 -24.81 -3.54
CA TYR A 5 8.94 -24.95 -4.72
C TYR A 5 10.35 -25.22 -4.25
N ASN A 6 10.98 -26.26 -4.79
CA ASN A 6 12.19 -26.84 -4.20
C ASN A 6 13.47 -26.43 -4.95
N THR A 7 13.36 -25.74 -6.09
CA THR A 7 14.50 -25.35 -6.92
C THR A 7 14.38 -23.93 -7.47
N VAL A 8 15.54 -23.31 -7.74
CA VAL A 8 15.64 -22.00 -8.40
C VAL A 8 15.13 -22.07 -9.84
N GLU A 9 15.38 -23.18 -10.56
CA GLU A 9 14.83 -23.39 -11.92
C GLU A 9 13.29 -23.48 -11.95
N GLU A 10 12.65 -24.10 -10.95
CA GLU A 10 11.18 -24.14 -10.86
C GLU A 10 10.59 -22.75 -10.63
N LEU A 11 11.24 -21.95 -9.78
CA LEU A 11 10.88 -20.55 -9.55
C LEU A 11 11.10 -19.70 -10.80
N GLN A 12 12.19 -19.91 -11.54
CA GLN A 12 12.46 -19.23 -12.82
C GLN A 12 11.43 -19.58 -13.88
N LYS A 13 11.07 -20.87 -14.05
CA LYS A 13 10.03 -21.28 -15.01
C LYS A 13 8.65 -20.71 -14.65
N LEU A 14 8.33 -20.59 -13.37
CA LEU A 14 7.09 -19.94 -12.92
C LEU A 14 7.10 -18.44 -13.15
N LEU A 15 8.21 -17.76 -12.86
CA LEU A 15 8.40 -16.35 -13.18
C LEU A 15 8.26 -16.12 -14.70
N GLU A 16 8.87 -16.98 -15.51
CA GLU A 16 8.77 -16.92 -16.96
C GLU A 16 7.36 -17.21 -17.50
N LEU A 17 6.56 -18.02 -16.80
CA LEU A 17 5.16 -18.27 -17.14
C LEU A 17 4.24 -17.13 -16.69
N GLU A 18 4.49 -16.52 -15.54
CA GLU A 18 3.73 -15.38 -15.01
C GLU A 18 3.99 -14.09 -15.82
N LEU A 19 5.18 -13.93 -16.40
CA LEU A 19 5.57 -12.77 -17.22
C LEU A 19 5.23 -12.88 -18.71
N ARG A 20 4.58 -13.96 -19.15
CA ARG A 20 4.21 -14.16 -20.57
C ARG A 20 2.70 -14.04 -20.79
N LYS A 21 2.31 -13.70 -22.03
CA LYS A 21 0.91 -13.62 -22.47
C LYS A 21 0.07 -14.85 -22.08
N GLY A 22 0.68 -16.04 -22.06
CA GLY A 22 0.01 -17.28 -21.65
C GLY A 22 -0.47 -17.27 -20.19
N GLY A 23 0.35 -16.77 -19.26
CA GLY A 23 -0.02 -16.63 -17.85
C GLY A 23 -1.13 -15.61 -17.66
N ALA A 24 -1.00 -14.44 -18.29
CA ALA A 24 -2.04 -13.40 -18.26
C ALA A 24 -3.39 -13.91 -18.81
N ARG A 25 -3.39 -14.67 -19.93
CA ARG A 25 -4.59 -15.32 -20.47
C ARG A 25 -5.23 -16.29 -19.48
N LEU A 26 -4.43 -17.13 -18.83
CA LEU A 26 -4.93 -18.08 -17.82
C LEU A 26 -5.59 -17.36 -16.64
N VAL A 27 -4.99 -16.27 -16.15
CA VAL A 27 -5.56 -15.46 -15.07
C VAL A 27 -6.87 -14.83 -15.52
N LEU A 28 -6.91 -14.20 -16.70
CA LEU A 28 -8.12 -13.55 -17.21
C LEU A 28 -9.25 -14.55 -17.44
N GLU A 29 -8.97 -15.74 -17.97
CA GLU A 29 -10.00 -16.78 -18.16
C GLU A 29 -10.53 -17.30 -16.82
N LYS A 30 -9.64 -17.49 -15.83
CA LYS A 30 -10.02 -17.92 -14.48
C LYS A 30 -10.98 -16.93 -13.80
N TYR A 31 -10.83 -15.63 -14.04
CA TYR A 31 -11.66 -14.58 -13.43
C TYR A 31 -12.70 -14.01 -14.39
N ARG A 32 -12.94 -14.64 -15.55
CA ARG A 32 -13.79 -14.10 -16.62
C ARG A 32 -15.22 -13.79 -16.17
N SER A 33 -15.83 -14.67 -15.38
CA SER A 33 -17.20 -14.47 -14.88
C SER A 33 -17.32 -13.21 -14.01
N GLU A 34 -16.35 -12.99 -13.12
CA GLU A 34 -16.31 -11.81 -12.26
C GLU A 34 -16.00 -10.54 -13.07
N LEU A 35 -15.09 -10.63 -14.03
CA LEU A 35 -14.79 -9.52 -14.94
C LEU A 35 -16.02 -9.07 -15.72
N LEU A 36 -16.79 -10.01 -16.27
CA LEU A 36 -18.02 -9.70 -17.01
C LEU A 36 -19.13 -9.16 -16.10
N LYS A 37 -19.20 -9.64 -14.86
CA LYS A 37 -20.17 -9.20 -13.86
C LYS A 37 -19.89 -7.78 -13.36
N HIS A 38 -18.63 -7.45 -13.09
CA HIS A 38 -18.23 -6.18 -12.50
C HIS A 38 -17.84 -5.12 -13.53
N GLY A 39 -17.46 -5.52 -14.74
CA GLY A 39 -17.07 -4.63 -15.83
C GLY A 39 -15.82 -3.80 -15.54
N ARG A 40 -15.05 -4.14 -14.51
CA ARG A 40 -13.86 -3.40 -14.05
C ARG A 40 -12.80 -4.37 -13.56
N ILE A 41 -11.55 -4.05 -13.86
CA ILE A 41 -10.35 -4.73 -13.35
C ILE A 41 -9.36 -3.69 -12.87
N VAL A 42 -8.66 -4.00 -11.78
CA VAL A 42 -7.50 -3.23 -11.31
C VAL A 42 -6.28 -4.12 -11.50
N ILE A 43 -5.30 -3.62 -12.25
CA ILE A 43 -3.99 -4.27 -12.42
C ILE A 43 -3.01 -3.51 -11.53
N SER A 44 -2.41 -4.21 -10.57
CA SER A 44 -1.34 -3.70 -9.72
C SER A 44 -0.14 -4.61 -9.93
N ALA A 45 0.80 -4.16 -10.75
CA ALA A 45 1.99 -4.90 -11.14
C ALA A 45 3.10 -3.94 -11.59
N ASP A 46 4.31 -4.46 -11.77
CA ASP A 46 5.36 -3.72 -12.47
C ASP A 46 4.95 -3.44 -13.93
N LYS A 47 5.64 -2.48 -14.57
CA LYS A 47 5.31 -2.04 -15.92
C LYS A 47 5.31 -3.18 -16.95
N ALA A 48 6.30 -4.07 -16.92
CA ALA A 48 6.40 -5.13 -17.90
C ALA A 48 5.23 -6.12 -17.77
N THR A 49 4.89 -6.50 -16.55
CA THR A 49 3.72 -7.33 -16.28
C THR A 49 2.41 -6.64 -16.68
N SER A 50 2.26 -5.35 -16.35
CA SER A 50 1.07 -4.56 -16.72
C SER A 50 0.89 -4.50 -18.25
N ASP A 51 1.96 -4.19 -18.99
CA ASP A 51 1.94 -4.10 -20.46
C ASP A 51 1.53 -5.45 -21.09
N VAL A 52 1.95 -6.59 -20.51
CA VAL A 52 1.53 -7.93 -20.95
C VAL A 52 0.03 -8.15 -20.71
N PHE A 53 -0.48 -7.82 -19.52
CA PHE A 53 -1.90 -7.96 -19.21
C PHE A 53 -2.76 -7.06 -20.10
N GLU A 54 -2.35 -5.81 -20.32
CA GLU A 54 -3.05 -4.87 -21.18
C GLU A 54 -3.09 -5.35 -22.64
N SER A 55 -1.96 -5.85 -23.16
CA SER A 55 -1.94 -6.45 -24.50
C SER A 55 -2.94 -7.59 -24.65
N VAL A 56 -3.04 -8.47 -23.64
CA VAL A 56 -3.97 -9.61 -23.67
C VAL A 56 -5.42 -9.16 -23.53
N LEU A 57 -5.68 -8.16 -22.68
CA LEU A 57 -6.99 -7.54 -22.54
C LEU A 57 -7.44 -6.92 -23.87
N SER A 58 -6.59 -6.12 -24.52
CA SER A 58 -6.87 -5.53 -25.83
C SER A 58 -7.14 -6.57 -26.91
N GLU A 59 -6.39 -7.68 -26.93
CA GLU A 59 -6.66 -8.80 -27.85
C GLU A 59 -8.02 -9.47 -27.60
N THR A 60 -8.45 -9.53 -26.34
CA THR A 60 -9.66 -10.27 -25.94
C THR A 60 -10.93 -9.43 -26.07
N PHE A 61 -10.86 -8.15 -25.72
CA PHE A 61 -12.01 -7.26 -25.61
C PHE A 61 -11.99 -6.09 -26.61
N GLY A 62 -10.87 -5.86 -27.30
CA GLY A 62 -10.76 -4.85 -28.34
C GLY A 62 -11.05 -3.43 -27.84
N ASP A 63 -11.89 -2.73 -28.58
CA ASP A 63 -12.36 -1.37 -28.35
C ASP A 63 -13.31 -1.20 -27.16
N LYS A 64 -13.74 -2.31 -26.53
CA LYS A 64 -14.62 -2.29 -25.36
C LYS A 64 -13.92 -1.94 -24.05
N LEU A 65 -12.59 -1.81 -24.07
CA LEU A 65 -11.79 -1.48 -22.89
C LEU A 65 -11.53 0.02 -22.83
N THR A 66 -12.00 0.64 -21.75
CA THR A 66 -11.66 2.02 -21.41
C THR A 66 -10.74 2.02 -20.21
N ARG A 67 -9.52 2.55 -20.37
CA ARG A 67 -8.64 2.82 -19.23
C ARG A 67 -9.22 4.00 -18.43
N LEU A 68 -9.68 3.71 -17.21
CA LEU A 68 -10.29 4.74 -16.35
C LEU A 68 -9.27 5.61 -15.63
N ALA A 69 -8.10 5.03 -15.29
CA ALA A 69 -7.01 5.74 -14.65
C ALA A 69 -5.68 5.03 -14.93
N ASN A 70 -4.60 5.79 -14.88
CA ASN A 70 -3.23 5.27 -14.82
C ASN A 70 -2.56 5.90 -13.60
N TYR A 71 -2.08 5.08 -12.67
CA TYR A 71 -1.35 5.53 -11.49
C TYR A 71 0.02 4.89 -11.53
N GLU A 72 1.05 5.73 -11.64
CA GLU A 72 2.42 5.28 -11.55
C GLU A 72 2.88 5.47 -10.12
N CYS A 73 3.28 4.37 -9.47
CA CYS A 73 3.79 4.40 -8.11
C CYS A 73 5.28 4.08 -8.08
N GLY A 74 6.05 4.86 -7.32
CA GLY A 74 7.38 4.49 -6.89
C GLY A 74 7.31 3.48 -5.74
N LEU A 75 8.15 2.45 -5.81
CA LEU A 75 8.31 1.44 -4.77
C LEU A 75 9.54 1.76 -3.92
N PHE A 76 9.33 1.94 -2.63
CA PHE A 76 10.39 2.29 -1.68
C PHE A 76 10.56 1.19 -0.66
N TYR A 77 11.79 0.75 -0.43
CA TYR A 77 12.06 -0.30 0.54
C TYR A 77 13.14 0.14 1.52
N MET A 78 12.97 -0.27 2.77
CA MET A 78 13.94 -0.03 3.81
C MET A 78 15.10 -1.03 3.66
N ILE A 79 16.33 -0.51 3.56
CA ILE A 79 17.55 -1.34 3.61
C ILE A 79 17.85 -1.77 5.06
N ALA A 80 18.83 -2.67 5.24
CA ALA A 80 19.14 -3.24 6.54
C ALA A 80 19.58 -2.17 7.54
N GLU A 81 20.46 -1.27 7.11
CA GLU A 81 21.01 -0.17 7.91
C GLU A 81 19.90 0.76 8.41
N GLN A 82 18.96 1.10 7.51
CA GLN A 82 17.80 1.93 7.82
C GLN A 82 16.87 1.27 8.82
N ARG A 83 16.66 -0.04 8.66
CA ARG A 83 15.83 -0.83 9.57
C ARG A 83 16.46 -0.87 10.96
N ASP A 84 17.77 -1.10 11.05
CA ASP A 84 18.47 -1.21 12.33
C ASP A 84 18.49 0.16 13.04
N SER A 85 18.71 1.24 12.28
CA SER A 85 18.54 2.62 12.74
C SER A 85 17.14 2.89 13.28
N LEU A 86 16.09 2.53 12.52
CA LEU A 86 14.69 2.67 12.94
C LEU A 86 14.37 1.88 14.22
N LEU A 87 14.92 0.68 14.37
CA LEU A 87 14.70 -0.16 15.56
C LEU A 87 15.35 0.43 16.81
N SER A 88 16.46 1.16 16.66
CA SER A 88 17.14 1.87 17.76
C SER A 88 16.50 3.21 18.12
N MET A 89 15.62 3.73 17.26
CA MET A 89 15.01 5.05 17.43
C MET A 89 13.88 5.01 18.47
N GLU A 90 13.94 5.92 19.44
CA GLU A 90 12.78 6.25 20.26
C GLU A 90 11.88 7.21 19.45
N ILE A 91 10.69 6.73 19.08
CA ILE A 91 9.72 7.53 18.33
C ILE A 91 8.75 8.13 19.34
N VAL A 92 8.88 9.42 19.60
CA VAL A 92 8.02 10.18 20.51
C VAL A 92 6.88 10.82 19.71
N PRO A 93 5.61 10.45 19.99
CA PRO A 93 4.46 11.20 19.51
C PRO A 93 4.51 12.68 19.89
N PRO A 94 4.11 13.61 19.00
CA PRO A 94 3.58 14.88 19.45
C PRO A 94 2.53 14.69 20.56
N ASP A 95 2.66 15.47 21.64
CA ASP A 95 1.94 15.33 22.94
C ASP A 95 0.42 15.13 22.84
N VAL A 96 -0.17 15.48 21.72
CA VAL A 96 -1.61 15.44 21.48
C VAL A 96 -2.11 14.11 20.90
N PHE A 97 -1.25 13.12 20.62
CA PHE A 97 -1.73 11.90 19.98
C PHE A 97 -1.41 10.60 20.72
N THR A 98 -2.36 9.68 20.63
CA THR A 98 -2.19 8.27 20.99
C THR A 98 -2.46 7.40 19.77
N LEU A 99 -1.80 6.24 19.70
CA LEU A 99 -2.11 5.23 18.70
C LEU A 99 -3.30 4.37 19.15
N GLN A 100 -4.33 4.32 18.33
CA GLN A 100 -5.50 3.48 18.58
C GLN A 100 -5.85 2.63 17.35
N PRO A 101 -6.48 1.46 17.54
CA PRO A 101 -7.15 0.75 16.47
C PRO A 101 -8.27 1.60 15.86
N VAL A 102 -8.63 1.31 14.63
CA VAL A 102 -9.74 1.99 13.95
C VAL A 102 -11.09 1.56 14.52
N ASP A 103 -11.92 2.53 14.88
CA ASP A 103 -13.33 2.35 15.18
C ASP A 103 -14.12 2.35 13.86
N GLU A 104 -14.85 1.27 13.60
CA GLU A 104 -15.55 1.11 12.33
C GLU A 104 -16.65 2.15 12.13
N GLU A 105 -17.47 2.30 13.16
CA GLU A 105 -18.67 3.11 13.17
C GLU A 105 -18.31 4.61 13.17
N LYS A 106 -17.21 4.97 13.83
CA LYS A 106 -16.81 6.38 13.97
C LYS A 106 -15.90 6.88 12.85
N ASP A 107 -14.93 6.07 12.40
CA ASP A 107 -13.81 6.59 11.61
C ASP A 107 -13.99 6.45 10.09
N VAL A 108 -14.90 5.60 9.62
CA VAL A 108 -14.96 5.22 8.19
C VAL A 108 -15.25 6.39 7.27
N GLU A 109 -16.10 7.33 7.70
CA GLU A 109 -16.47 8.50 6.90
C GLU A 109 -15.31 9.50 6.79
N ILE A 110 -14.55 9.67 7.87
CA ILE A 110 -13.35 10.53 7.90
C ILE A 110 -12.26 9.94 7.02
N ILE A 111 -12.02 8.63 7.11
CA ILE A 111 -11.07 7.93 6.24
C ILE A 111 -11.47 8.12 4.77
N HIS A 112 -12.75 7.88 4.45
CA HIS A 112 -13.26 8.01 3.10
C HIS A 112 -13.07 9.42 2.54
N SER A 113 -13.39 10.45 3.33
CA SER A 113 -13.25 11.85 2.90
C SER A 113 -11.80 12.30 2.73
N CYS A 114 -10.86 11.66 3.42
CA CYS A 114 -9.43 11.95 3.30
C CYS A 114 -8.77 11.29 2.07
N TRP A 115 -9.41 10.31 1.44
CA TRP A 115 -8.87 9.60 0.29
C TRP A 115 -9.24 10.30 -1.03
N LYS A 116 -8.24 10.90 -1.69
CA LYS A 116 -8.38 11.61 -2.99
C LYS A 116 -9.11 10.77 -4.05
N ASN A 117 -8.84 9.47 -4.09
CA ASN A 117 -9.36 8.55 -5.11
C ASN A 117 -10.43 7.61 -4.55
N ALA A 118 -11.15 8.00 -3.49
CA ALA A 118 -12.19 7.17 -2.92
C ALA A 118 -13.35 7.00 -3.92
N ILE A 119 -13.68 5.74 -4.26
CA ILE A 119 -14.69 5.45 -5.28
C ILE A 119 -16.10 5.51 -4.68
N SER A 120 -16.30 4.86 -3.53
CA SER A 120 -17.55 4.93 -2.78
C SER A 120 -17.33 4.59 -1.30
N LEU A 121 -18.20 5.11 -0.45
CA LEU A 121 -18.18 4.80 0.98
C LEU A 121 -18.42 3.31 1.23
N GLU A 122 -19.28 2.68 0.43
CA GLU A 122 -19.56 1.25 0.50
C GLU A 122 -18.32 0.40 0.19
N ILE A 123 -17.56 0.75 -0.86
CA ILE A 123 -16.27 0.10 -1.15
C ILE A 123 -15.29 0.33 -0.01
N THR A 124 -15.28 1.54 0.57
CA THR A 124 -14.39 1.86 1.70
C THR A 124 -14.72 0.98 2.92
N LYS A 125 -16.00 0.76 3.22
CA LYS A 125 -16.47 -0.18 4.25
C LYS A 125 -16.05 -1.63 3.95
N GLN A 126 -16.12 -2.07 2.70
CA GLN A 126 -15.73 -3.43 2.30
C GLN A 126 -14.22 -3.68 2.32
N VAL A 127 -13.43 -2.72 1.83
CA VAL A 127 -11.97 -2.76 1.94
C VAL A 127 -11.58 -2.77 3.41
N LYS A 128 -12.27 -2.00 4.27
CA LYS A 128 -12.07 -1.96 5.73
C LYS A 128 -12.35 -3.30 6.43
N PHE A 129 -13.33 -4.10 5.98
CA PHE A 129 -13.59 -5.45 6.52
C PHE A 129 -12.40 -6.41 6.31
N LEU A 130 -11.59 -6.23 5.27
CA LEU A 130 -10.33 -6.95 5.10
C LEU A 130 -9.24 -6.45 6.05
N ILE A 131 -9.38 -5.23 6.58
CA ILE A 131 -8.39 -4.53 7.39
C ILE A 131 -8.68 -4.68 8.90
N SER A 132 -9.95 -4.81 9.30
CA SER A 132 -10.36 -5.03 10.70
C SER A 132 -10.36 -6.50 11.14
N ARG A 133 -10.27 -7.47 10.22
CA ARG A 133 -9.96 -8.84 10.62
C ARG A 133 -8.53 -8.90 11.15
N PRO A 134 -8.31 -9.22 12.44
CA PRO A 134 -6.98 -9.51 12.92
C PRO A 134 -6.53 -10.77 12.20
N PHE A 135 -5.66 -10.62 11.20
CA PHE A 135 -4.60 -11.63 11.12
C PHE A 135 -3.93 -11.55 12.48
N ALA A 136 -4.03 -12.64 13.24
CA ALA A 136 -3.99 -12.76 14.70
C ALA A 136 -2.79 -12.15 15.46
N ALA A 137 -1.98 -11.31 14.83
CA ALA A 137 -0.80 -10.68 15.40
C ALA A 137 -0.62 -9.18 15.05
N PHE A 138 -1.50 -8.51 14.27
CA PHE A 138 -1.24 -7.13 13.83
C PHE A 138 -2.52 -6.27 13.70
N PRO A 139 -2.68 -5.17 14.47
CA PRO A 139 -3.60 -4.12 14.06
C PRO A 139 -3.06 -3.51 12.77
N ARG A 140 -3.86 -3.54 11.70
CA ARG A 140 -3.48 -3.06 10.36
C ARG A 140 -3.49 -1.54 10.20
N PHE A 141 -3.70 -0.85 11.31
CA PHE A 141 -3.83 0.58 11.37
C PHE A 141 -3.11 1.13 12.57
N ALA A 142 -2.58 2.32 12.37
CA ALA A 142 -2.28 3.23 13.45
C ALA A 142 -3.15 4.47 13.19
N LEU A 143 -3.89 4.91 14.21
CA LEU A 143 -4.59 6.19 14.19
C LEU A 143 -3.95 7.13 15.18
N ALA A 144 -3.63 8.35 14.77
CA ALA A 144 -3.33 9.42 15.72
C ALA A 144 -4.65 10.02 16.19
N ILE A 145 -4.97 9.90 17.48
CA ILE A 145 -6.19 10.46 18.08
C ILE A 145 -5.84 11.50 19.13
N ALA A 146 -6.37 12.72 18.96
CA ALA A 146 -6.48 13.72 20.04
C ALA A 146 -7.95 13.79 20.46
N THR A 147 -8.24 13.74 21.76
CA THR A 147 -9.60 13.98 22.29
C THR A 147 -10.70 13.10 21.67
N GLY A 148 -10.36 11.87 21.23
CA GLY A 148 -11.31 10.96 20.59
C GLY A 148 -11.59 11.25 19.10
N ILE A 149 -10.86 12.20 18.49
CA ILE A 149 -10.99 12.58 17.08
C ILE A 149 -9.83 11.97 16.29
N LEU A 150 -10.16 11.27 15.20
CA LEU A 150 -9.20 10.77 14.22
C LEU A 150 -8.46 11.94 13.55
N LEU A 151 -7.13 11.97 13.67
CA LEU A 151 -6.27 13.00 13.08
C LEU A 151 -5.47 12.53 11.87
N ALA A 152 -5.09 11.25 11.86
CA ALA A 152 -4.29 10.64 10.81
C ALA A 152 -4.47 9.14 10.84
N GLY A 153 -4.37 8.50 9.68
CA GLY A 153 -4.44 7.06 9.56
C GLY A 153 -3.44 6.55 8.53
N GLN A 154 -2.96 5.33 8.75
CA GLN A 154 -2.09 4.63 7.81
C GLN A 154 -2.39 3.15 7.86
N PHE A 155 -2.20 2.48 6.73
CA PHE A 155 -2.57 1.09 6.51
C PHE A 155 -1.32 0.30 6.14
N HIS A 156 -1.36 -1.01 6.37
CA HIS A 156 -0.38 -1.89 5.74
C HIS A 156 -1.02 -3.11 5.06
N GLY A 157 -0.47 -3.44 3.90
CA GLY A 157 -0.79 -4.62 3.12
C GLY A 157 -0.21 -5.91 3.72
N ARG A 158 -0.55 -7.02 3.07
CA ARG A 158 -0.15 -8.38 3.48
C ARG A 158 1.36 -8.60 3.46
N PHE A 159 2.08 -7.85 2.64
CA PHE A 159 3.52 -8.00 2.42
C PHE A 159 4.38 -6.99 3.21
N GLY A 160 3.79 -6.21 4.13
CA GLY A 160 4.51 -5.15 4.84
C GLY A 160 4.61 -3.83 4.07
N GLN A 161 3.87 -3.72 2.97
CA GLN A 161 3.64 -2.48 2.23
C GLN A 161 2.83 -1.51 3.11
N ILE A 162 3.39 -0.36 3.43
CA ILE A 162 2.72 0.76 4.05
C ILE A 162 2.01 1.56 2.95
N SER A 163 0.74 1.89 3.14
CA SER A 163 -0.07 2.60 2.14
C SER A 163 -1.21 3.38 2.79
N HIS A 164 -1.93 4.15 1.95
CA HIS A 164 -3.14 4.90 2.33
C HIS A 164 -2.95 5.84 3.53
N GLU A 165 -1.75 6.40 3.66
CA GLU A 165 -1.46 7.42 4.68
C GLU A 165 -2.26 8.68 4.43
N PHE A 166 -2.90 9.21 5.47
CA PHE A 166 -3.52 10.53 5.44
C PHE A 166 -3.35 11.24 6.77
N VAL A 167 -3.37 12.57 6.71
CA VAL A 167 -3.51 13.46 7.87
C VAL A 167 -4.66 14.41 7.56
N VAL A 168 -5.60 14.48 8.49
CA VAL A 168 -6.75 15.40 8.46
C VAL A 168 -6.21 16.84 8.30
N PRO A 169 -6.76 17.65 7.38
CA PRO A 169 -6.16 18.93 6.97
C PRO A 169 -5.73 19.86 8.11
N GLU A 170 -6.55 19.95 9.16
CA GLU A 170 -6.36 20.79 10.35
C GLU A 170 -5.16 20.36 11.22
N HIS A 171 -4.64 19.15 10.99
CA HIS A 171 -3.53 18.56 11.73
C HIS A 171 -2.26 18.35 10.90
N ARG A 172 -2.25 18.82 9.65
CA ARG A 172 -1.07 18.80 8.78
C ARG A 172 0.02 19.74 9.30
N GLY A 173 1.27 19.47 8.92
CA GLY A 173 2.45 20.26 9.33
C GLY A 173 2.88 20.08 10.79
N LYS A 174 2.18 19.26 11.58
CA LYS A 174 2.47 19.01 13.01
C LYS A 174 3.32 17.75 13.26
N GLY A 175 3.88 17.16 12.22
CA GLY A 175 4.70 15.93 12.33
C GLY A 175 3.90 14.64 12.55
N VAL A 176 2.57 14.68 12.57
CA VAL A 176 1.70 13.52 12.87
C VAL A 176 1.86 12.39 11.85
N GLY A 177 1.77 12.67 10.54
CA GLY A 177 1.93 11.65 9.49
C GLY A 177 3.29 10.95 9.55
N ARG A 178 4.36 11.72 9.75
CA ARG A 178 5.71 11.19 9.93
C ARG A 178 5.82 10.26 11.14
N ALA A 179 5.33 10.69 12.29
CA ALA A 179 5.41 9.88 13.49
C ALA A 179 4.61 8.58 13.31
N LEU A 180 3.42 8.68 12.70
CA LEU A 180 2.57 7.54 12.37
C LEU A 180 3.30 6.53 11.46
N GLU A 181 3.91 7.02 10.39
CA GLU A 181 4.67 6.23 9.44
C GLU A 181 5.85 5.49 10.09
N LEU A 182 6.65 6.19 10.88
CA LEU A 182 7.80 5.60 11.55
C LEU A 182 7.36 4.55 12.58
N MET A 183 6.29 4.81 13.33
CA MET A 183 5.76 3.84 14.30
C MET A 183 5.26 2.57 13.61
N GLN A 184 4.54 2.72 12.48
CA GLN A 184 4.06 1.59 11.69
C GLN A 184 5.22 0.79 11.07
N ALA A 185 6.22 1.49 10.51
CA ALA A 185 7.44 0.89 9.99
C ALA A 185 8.19 0.13 11.09
N GLN A 186 8.33 0.71 12.28
CA GLN A 186 9.03 0.09 13.40
C GLN A 186 8.28 -1.16 13.88
N LEU A 187 6.94 -1.13 13.91
CA LEU A 187 6.11 -2.30 14.24
C LEU A 187 6.31 -3.45 13.23
N LEU A 188 6.35 -3.14 11.94
CA LEU A 188 6.60 -4.13 10.88
C LEU A 188 8.03 -4.69 10.98
N ALA A 189 9.03 -3.82 11.15
CA ALA A 189 10.43 -4.19 11.28
C ALA A 189 10.69 -5.11 12.50
N ARG A 190 10.13 -4.80 13.67
CA ARG A 190 10.24 -5.64 14.89
C ARG A 190 9.72 -7.06 14.70
N LYS A 191 8.85 -7.26 13.72
CA LYS A 191 8.24 -8.55 13.38
C LYS A 191 8.91 -9.22 12.18
N GLY A 192 10.11 -8.77 11.83
CA GLY A 192 10.92 -9.34 10.74
C GLY A 192 10.35 -9.07 9.35
N ARG A 193 9.40 -8.14 9.19
CA ARG A 193 8.87 -7.77 7.87
C ARG A 193 9.80 -6.77 7.20
N ARG A 194 9.95 -6.89 5.88
CA ARG A 194 10.55 -5.84 5.07
C ARG A 194 9.56 -4.69 4.99
N VAL A 195 9.99 -3.49 5.39
CA VAL A 195 9.18 -2.28 5.28
C VAL A 195 9.28 -1.80 3.85
N VAL A 196 8.12 -1.67 3.21
CA VAL A 196 7.98 -1.22 1.82
C VAL A 196 6.90 -0.14 1.78
N LYS A 197 6.98 0.83 0.88
CA LYS A 197 5.95 1.85 0.67
C LYS A 197 5.76 2.08 -0.82
N ASP A 198 4.49 2.16 -1.23
CA ASP A 198 4.13 2.65 -2.55
C ASP A 198 3.71 4.11 -2.45
N VAL A 199 4.23 4.90 -3.37
CA VAL A 199 3.97 6.33 -3.44
C VAL A 199 3.57 6.68 -4.84
N ASP A 200 2.43 7.34 -5.00
CA ASP A 200 2.04 7.94 -6.28
C ASP A 200 3.09 8.96 -6.73
N THR A 201 3.54 8.84 -7.97
CA THR A 201 4.52 9.74 -8.57
C THR A 201 3.99 11.17 -8.73
N ASP A 202 2.66 11.35 -8.74
CA ASP A 202 2.01 12.67 -8.74
C ASP A 202 2.08 13.38 -7.38
N ASN A 203 2.54 12.69 -6.33
CA ASN A 203 2.61 13.22 -4.98
C ASN A 203 3.83 14.14 -4.82
N THR A 204 3.68 15.37 -5.28
CA THR A 204 4.72 16.41 -5.25
C THR A 204 5.27 16.69 -3.85
N PHE A 205 4.52 16.42 -2.78
CA PHE A 205 5.01 16.54 -1.40
C PHE A 205 6.12 15.52 -1.07
N ILE A 206 6.27 14.46 -1.86
CA ILE A 206 7.27 13.41 -1.61
C ILE A 206 8.66 13.76 -2.13
N THR A 207 8.79 14.80 -2.97
CA THR A 207 10.10 15.43 -3.18
C THR A 207 10.71 16.03 -1.89
N ILE A 208 9.90 16.22 -0.85
CA ILE A 208 10.28 16.78 0.46
C ILE A 208 10.19 15.73 1.59
N SER A 209 9.54 14.58 1.33
CA SER A 209 9.18 13.59 2.36
C SER A 209 9.97 12.30 2.18
N PHE A 210 10.92 12.09 3.09
CA PHE A 210 11.54 10.82 3.51
C PHE A 210 12.08 9.88 2.44
N VAL A 211 12.06 10.26 1.17
CA VAL A 211 12.22 9.31 0.09
C VAL A 211 12.99 9.98 -1.02
N ASP A 212 14.13 9.41 -1.38
CA ASP A 212 14.80 9.80 -2.60
C ASP A 212 14.10 9.11 -3.80
N PRO A 213 13.43 9.85 -4.69
CA PRO A 213 12.72 9.25 -5.82
C PRO A 213 13.69 8.66 -6.87
N VAL A 214 14.98 9.02 -6.84
CA VAL A 214 16.02 8.50 -7.72
C VAL A 214 16.65 7.23 -7.11
N GLU A 215 16.89 7.21 -5.80
CA GLU A 215 17.58 6.09 -5.15
C GLU A 215 16.66 5.05 -4.49
N GLY A 216 15.38 5.35 -4.30
CA GLY A 216 14.45 4.42 -3.65
C GLY A 216 14.63 4.29 -2.13
N LYS A 217 15.37 5.22 -1.50
CA LYS A 217 15.83 5.11 -0.10
C LYS A 217 15.13 6.06 0.85
N TRP A 218 15.05 5.66 2.12
CA TRP A 218 14.50 6.48 3.19
C TRP A 218 15.47 7.60 3.65
N ARG A 219 14.97 8.79 4.03
CA ARG A 219 15.75 9.96 4.49
C ARG A 219 15.26 10.49 5.84
N HIS A 220 16.13 10.92 6.75
CA HIS A 220 15.76 11.66 7.98
C HIS A 220 16.47 13.02 8.02
N LYS A 221 15.70 14.12 8.15
CA LYS A 221 16.24 15.50 8.18
C LYS A 221 17.12 15.85 6.96
N GLY A 222 16.74 15.38 5.77
CA GLY A 222 17.47 15.64 4.52
C GLY A 222 18.68 14.74 4.28
N GLN A 223 19.13 13.98 5.29
CA GLN A 223 20.17 12.96 5.17
C GLN A 223 19.55 11.60 4.89
N LEU A 224 20.28 10.69 4.23
CA LEU A 224 19.87 9.29 4.16
C LEU A 224 19.75 8.74 5.59
N LEU A 225 18.66 8.02 5.86
CA LEU A 225 18.54 7.20 7.07
C LEU A 225 19.53 6.05 7.01
#